data_AF-A0A0F8YQS7-F1
#
_entry.id   AF-A0A0F8YQS7-F1
#
_cell.length_a   1.000
_cell.length_b   1.000
_cell.length_c   1.000
_cell.angle_alpha   90.00
_cell.angle_beta   90.00
_cell.angle_gamma   90.00
#
_symmetry.space_group_name_H-M   'P 1'
#
loop_
_entity.id
_entity.type
_entity.pdbx_description
1 polymer ?
#
loop_
_entity_poly.entity_id
_entity_poly.type
_entity_poly.pdbx_seq_one_letter_code
_entity_poly.pdbx_strand_id
1 'polypeptide(L)'
;VDLDTNTQTLLGSFNGIFLEELDFTISEAGGTVTGSLEQESGGDLIQKFSDGYSTLDCTPAKTVNLTAYVGTNAVPKVTFVYILQSAKTTIVASNSDWPATEHCKIARLILKSAAATGTDGGALGNQNWNDYASSGGEGHILDVEQRLRQEPAQYDTGVALTLKNSAGAALTTGNSSTAVEIVTTEGKVYQLHRHTFPAFDMYTVATDDAHITNQVVDQGGAYETTVDLVTDITHYVDGTDAGVVIGNNKYFNLVIWGIQNRMGEPSHIMINLPTGQYTTEADATSDINGTSVFSIPGDLKGTGFLIARLTFRLIAGSQWTYIALEDLRGQHPGLSAGVGVTTTDHALLANL
;
A
#
# COMPACT_ATOMS: atom_id res chain seq x y z
N VAL A 1 -22.47 17.64 32.63
CA VAL A 1 -21.80 17.64 31.32
C VAL A 1 -22.79 18.28 30.37
N ASP A 2 -22.48 19.46 29.85
CA ASP A 2 -23.36 20.13 28.90
C ASP A 2 -23.28 19.37 27.57
N LEU A 3 -24.36 18.62 27.27
CA LEU A 3 -24.43 17.83 26.05
C LEU A 3 -24.37 18.72 24.80
N ASP A 4 -24.80 19.97 24.90
CA ASP A 4 -24.94 20.86 23.74
C ASP A 4 -23.58 21.35 23.27
N THR A 5 -22.72 21.80 24.20
CA THR A 5 -21.36 22.25 23.87
C THR A 5 -20.47 21.12 23.34
N ASN A 6 -20.57 19.92 23.93
CA ASN A 6 -19.78 18.77 23.50
C ASN A 6 -20.24 18.21 22.15
N THR A 7 -21.54 18.20 21.88
CA THR A 7 -22.09 17.78 20.58
C THR A 7 -21.67 18.75 19.48
N GLN A 8 -21.70 20.06 19.74
CA GLN A 8 -21.23 21.06 18.77
C GLN A 8 -19.75 20.93 18.47
N THR A 9 -18.92 20.61 19.47
CA THR A 9 -17.49 20.37 19.28
C THR A 9 -17.23 19.14 18.40
N LEU A 10 -17.96 18.04 18.64
CA LEU A 10 -17.88 16.84 17.81
C LEU A 10 -18.32 17.14 16.36
N LEU A 11 -19.41 17.89 16.17
CA LEU A 11 -19.88 18.27 14.83
C LEU A 11 -18.92 19.26 14.11
N GLY A 12 -18.05 19.93 14.86
CA GLY A 12 -17.00 20.79 14.31
C GLY A 12 -15.92 20.03 13.53
N SER A 13 -15.76 18.71 13.73
CA SER A 13 -14.81 17.91 12.95
C SER A 13 -15.20 17.77 11.47
N PHE A 14 -16.44 18.09 11.12
CA PHE A 14 -17.00 18.01 9.78
C PHE A 14 -17.08 19.39 9.09
N ASN A 15 -16.30 20.39 9.53
CA ASN A 15 -16.26 21.67 8.80
C ASN A 15 -15.56 21.51 7.45
N GLY A 16 -16.14 22.08 6.39
CA GLY A 16 -15.59 22.03 5.04
C GLY A 16 -16.06 20.83 4.20
N ILE A 17 -17.18 20.21 4.57
CA ILE A 17 -17.75 19.07 3.86
C ILE A 17 -19.10 19.37 3.20
N PHE A 18 -19.54 18.42 2.37
CA PHE A 18 -20.94 18.24 2.00
C PHE A 18 -21.56 17.10 2.83
N LEU A 19 -22.85 17.14 3.10
CA LEU A 19 -23.50 16.03 3.83
C LEU A 19 -23.72 14.83 2.91
N GLU A 20 -24.09 15.13 1.67
CA GLU A 20 -24.35 14.20 0.60
C GLU A 20 -23.11 13.96 -0.26
N GLU A 21 -23.11 12.84 -0.99
CA GLU A 21 -22.13 12.57 -2.03
C GLU A 21 -22.33 13.53 -3.21
N LEU A 22 -21.23 14.13 -3.68
CA LEU A 22 -21.24 15.04 -4.81
C LEU A 22 -20.89 14.31 -6.10
N ASP A 23 -21.47 14.78 -7.21
CA ASP A 23 -21.03 14.50 -8.56
C ASP A 23 -20.51 15.79 -9.20
N PHE A 24 -19.21 15.80 -9.52
CA PHE A 24 -18.60 16.90 -10.26
C PHE A 24 -17.98 16.38 -11.56
N THR A 25 -18.53 16.82 -12.68
CA THR A 25 -18.14 16.38 -14.02
C THR A 25 -17.55 17.53 -14.85
N ILE A 26 -16.69 17.19 -15.80
CA ILE A 26 -16.04 18.15 -16.69
C ILE A 26 -16.49 17.91 -18.13
N SER A 27 -16.94 18.97 -18.79
CA SER A 27 -17.29 18.96 -20.21
C SER A 27 -16.59 20.09 -20.95
N GLU A 28 -16.44 19.95 -22.26
CA GLU A 28 -15.99 21.03 -23.13
C GLU A 28 -16.98 21.27 -24.27
N ALA A 29 -17.24 22.55 -24.56
CA ALA A 29 -18.04 22.97 -25.71
C ALA A 29 -17.51 24.28 -26.29
N GLY A 30 -17.13 24.27 -27.57
CA GLY A 30 -16.78 25.48 -28.33
C GLY A 30 -15.58 26.25 -27.78
N GLY A 31 -14.60 25.55 -27.20
CA GLY A 31 -13.43 26.08 -26.52
C GLY A 31 -13.64 26.39 -25.03
N THR A 32 -14.85 26.24 -24.51
CA THR A 32 -15.16 26.50 -23.09
C THR A 32 -15.14 25.19 -22.32
N VAL A 33 -14.26 25.12 -21.32
CA VAL A 33 -14.25 24.00 -20.35
C VAL A 33 -15.12 24.38 -19.16
N THR A 34 -16.09 23.54 -18.86
CA THR A 34 -17.08 23.74 -17.78
C THR A 34 -17.01 22.58 -16.80
N GLY A 35 -16.94 22.91 -15.51
CA GLY A 35 -17.23 21.96 -14.44
C GLY A 35 -18.68 22.10 -13.99
N SER A 36 -19.37 20.99 -13.74
CA SER A 36 -20.77 20.95 -13.31
C SER A 36 -20.88 20.15 -12.02
N LEU A 37 -21.49 20.73 -10.99
CA LEU A 37 -21.65 20.18 -9.64
C LEU A 37 -23.13 19.93 -9.32
N GLU A 38 -23.44 18.74 -8.84
CA GLU A 38 -24.72 18.40 -8.24
C GLU A 38 -24.55 17.32 -7.16
N GLN A 39 -25.62 17.02 -6.42
CA GLN A 39 -25.67 15.81 -5.61
C GLN A 39 -25.60 14.58 -6.52
N GLU A 40 -24.93 13.51 -6.11
CA GLU A 40 -24.99 12.24 -6.85
C GLU A 40 -26.45 11.77 -6.97
N SER A 41 -26.85 11.37 -8.19
CA SER A 41 -28.25 11.10 -8.57
C SER A 41 -29.16 12.33 -8.68
N GLY A 42 -28.60 13.54 -8.62
CA GLY A 42 -29.27 14.82 -8.79
C GLY A 42 -29.80 15.42 -7.49
N GLY A 43 -29.88 16.75 -7.45
CA GLY A 43 -30.40 17.49 -6.29
C GLY A 43 -29.42 18.52 -5.73
N ASP A 44 -29.82 19.14 -4.62
CA ASP A 44 -29.07 20.18 -3.92
C ASP A 44 -28.12 19.56 -2.89
N LEU A 45 -27.00 20.24 -2.63
CA LEU A 45 -26.01 19.82 -1.64
C LEU A 45 -26.14 20.64 -0.35
N ILE A 46 -25.93 20.04 0.82
CA ILE A 46 -25.84 20.75 2.10
C ILE A 46 -24.38 20.90 2.48
N GLN A 47 -23.92 22.15 2.59
CA GLN A 47 -22.58 22.50 3.02
C GLN A 47 -22.52 22.64 4.55
N LYS A 48 -21.49 22.10 5.20
CA LYS A 48 -21.19 22.34 6.61
C LYS A 48 -19.98 23.26 6.76
N PHE A 49 -20.20 24.42 7.37
CA PHE A 49 -19.18 25.38 7.76
C PHE A 49 -19.22 25.66 9.27
N SER A 50 -18.27 26.44 9.76
CA SER A 50 -18.18 26.89 11.15
C SER A 50 -19.39 27.72 11.60
N ASP A 51 -20.05 28.41 10.67
CA ASP A 51 -21.27 29.20 10.91
C ASP A 51 -22.57 28.42 10.68
N GLY A 52 -22.49 27.11 10.46
CA GLY A 52 -23.63 26.20 10.36
C GLY A 52 -23.79 25.53 9.00
N TYR A 53 -25.03 25.13 8.71
CA TYR A 53 -25.38 24.43 7.47
C TYR A 53 -25.89 25.43 6.43
N SER A 54 -25.62 25.18 5.15
CA SER A 54 -26.11 26.02 4.06
C SER A 54 -26.40 25.19 2.82
N THR A 55 -27.63 25.29 2.30
CA THR A 55 -28.02 24.62 1.06
C THR A 55 -27.38 25.30 -0.14
N LEU A 56 -26.74 24.50 -0.97
CA LEU A 56 -26.25 24.86 -2.29
C LEU A 56 -27.27 24.37 -3.32
N ASP A 57 -28.02 25.33 -3.87
CA ASP A 57 -28.91 25.05 -5.00
C ASP A 57 -28.08 24.63 -6.23
N CYS A 58 -28.36 23.41 -6.69
CA CYS A 58 -27.77 22.74 -7.85
C CYS A 58 -28.86 22.33 -8.86
N THR A 59 -29.99 23.05 -8.91
CA THR A 59 -31.09 22.79 -9.84
C THR A 59 -31.30 23.98 -10.81
N PRO A 60 -30.75 23.95 -12.04
CA PRO A 60 -29.94 22.90 -12.65
C PRO A 60 -28.50 22.86 -12.10
N ALA A 61 -27.75 21.80 -12.45
CA ALA A 61 -26.39 21.57 -11.98
C ALA A 61 -25.54 22.85 -12.00
N LYS A 62 -24.84 23.10 -10.89
CA LYS A 62 -24.13 24.34 -10.66
C LYS A 62 -22.81 24.35 -11.39
N THR A 63 -22.55 25.39 -12.18
CA THR A 63 -21.39 25.39 -13.09
C THR A 63 -20.28 26.35 -12.69
N VAL A 64 -19.06 26.01 -13.12
CA VAL A 64 -17.88 26.86 -13.06
C VAL A 64 -17.14 26.84 -14.40
N ASN A 65 -16.73 28.01 -14.88
CA ASN A 65 -15.90 28.11 -16.08
C ASN A 65 -14.43 27.86 -15.73
N LEU A 66 -13.87 26.79 -16.27
CA LEU A 66 -12.50 26.32 -16.01
C LEU A 66 -11.52 26.68 -17.15
N THR A 67 -11.98 27.38 -18.18
CA THR A 67 -11.19 27.67 -19.39
C THR A 67 -9.89 28.40 -19.09
N ALA A 68 -9.88 29.29 -18.09
CA ALA A 68 -8.65 30.01 -17.69
C ALA A 68 -7.64 29.13 -16.93
N TYR A 69 -8.06 27.96 -16.46
CA TYR A 69 -7.27 27.07 -15.59
C TYR A 69 -6.68 25.88 -16.33
N VAL A 70 -6.91 25.77 -17.64
CA VAL A 70 -6.36 24.71 -18.48
C VAL A 70 -4.85 24.85 -18.68
N GLY A 71 -4.19 23.71 -18.87
CA GLY A 71 -2.81 23.64 -19.30
C GLY A 71 -2.66 23.48 -20.82
N THR A 72 -1.47 23.07 -21.23
CA THR A 72 -1.22 22.57 -22.58
C THR A 72 -1.23 21.04 -22.58
N ASN A 73 -1.15 20.41 -23.75
CA ASN A 73 -1.10 18.94 -23.82
C ASN A 73 0.21 18.38 -23.25
N ALA A 74 1.33 19.09 -23.45
CA ALA A 74 2.63 18.69 -22.93
C ALA A 74 2.82 19.07 -21.45
N VAL A 75 2.12 20.10 -20.99
CA VAL A 75 2.16 20.58 -19.59
C VAL A 75 0.72 20.81 -19.11
N PRO A 76 0.01 19.75 -18.70
CA PRO A 76 -1.30 19.88 -18.07
C PRO A 76 -1.18 20.65 -16.76
N LYS A 77 -2.24 21.33 -16.33
CA LYS A 77 -2.28 22.04 -15.05
C LYS A 77 -3.12 21.29 -14.03
N VAL A 78 -2.69 21.35 -12.77
CA VAL A 78 -3.50 20.95 -11.63
C VAL A 78 -4.45 22.10 -11.30
N THR A 79 -5.73 21.78 -11.09
CA THR A 79 -6.77 22.78 -10.76
C THR A 79 -7.56 22.31 -9.55
N PHE A 80 -7.64 23.15 -8.53
CA PHE A 80 -8.40 22.92 -7.30
C PHE A 80 -9.73 23.65 -7.39
N VAL A 81 -10.84 22.94 -7.17
CA VAL A 81 -12.21 23.49 -7.24
C VAL A 81 -12.86 23.41 -5.86
N TYR A 82 -13.41 24.52 -5.38
CA TYR A 82 -13.92 24.66 -4.01
C TYR A 82 -15.01 25.74 -3.90
N ILE A 83 -15.66 25.80 -2.74
CA ILE A 83 -16.58 26.88 -2.34
C ILE A 83 -16.07 27.48 -1.03
N LEU A 84 -15.95 28.81 -0.98
CA LEU A 84 -15.54 29.53 0.23
C LEU A 84 -16.72 29.71 1.18
N GLN A 85 -16.47 29.63 2.49
CA GLN A 85 -17.50 29.95 3.51
C GLN A 85 -18.06 31.37 3.33
N SER A 86 -17.23 32.32 2.89
CA SER A 86 -17.65 33.71 2.63
C SER A 86 -18.45 33.89 1.35
N ALA A 87 -18.50 32.89 0.48
CA ALA A 87 -19.14 32.93 -0.84
C ALA A 87 -19.81 31.58 -1.16
N LYS A 88 -20.70 31.13 -0.27
CA LYS A 88 -21.30 29.79 -0.23
C LYS A 88 -22.09 29.35 -1.48
N THR A 89 -22.36 30.28 -2.39
CA THR A 89 -23.13 30.03 -3.62
C THR A 89 -22.26 30.11 -4.87
N THR A 90 -20.95 30.26 -4.75
CA THR A 90 -20.04 30.45 -5.88
C THR A 90 -18.94 29.40 -5.85
N ILE A 91 -18.84 28.64 -6.95
CA ILE A 91 -17.73 27.71 -7.17
C ILE A 91 -16.52 28.51 -7.67
N VAL A 92 -15.36 28.27 -7.07
CA VAL A 92 -14.09 28.94 -7.38
C VAL A 92 -13.06 27.90 -7.79
N ALA A 93 -12.11 28.28 -8.63
CA ALA A 93 -11.01 27.44 -9.07
C ALA A 93 -9.64 28.12 -8.85
N SER A 94 -8.58 27.32 -8.69
CA SER A 94 -7.20 27.77 -8.46
C SER A 94 -6.20 26.82 -9.11
N ASN A 95 -5.10 27.33 -9.67
CA ASN A 95 -3.96 26.52 -10.16
C ASN A 95 -2.78 26.46 -9.17
N SER A 96 -2.94 26.99 -7.95
CA SER A 96 -1.86 27.07 -6.97
C SER A 96 -2.02 25.99 -5.89
N ASP A 97 -3.04 26.13 -5.06
CA ASP A 97 -3.39 25.20 -3.98
C ASP A 97 -4.84 25.45 -3.52
N TRP A 98 -5.30 24.68 -2.54
CA TRP A 98 -6.46 24.99 -1.72
C TRP A 98 -6.30 26.33 -0.99
N PRO A 99 -7.39 27.07 -0.73
CA PRO A 99 -7.30 28.34 -0.02
C PRO A 99 -6.99 28.15 1.47
N ALA A 100 -6.28 29.11 2.07
CA ALA A 100 -6.00 29.11 3.52
C ALA A 100 -7.22 29.48 4.37
N THR A 101 -8.27 30.04 3.76
CA THR A 101 -9.55 30.35 4.41
C THR A 101 -10.48 29.15 4.41
N GLU A 102 -11.48 29.14 5.30
CA GLU A 102 -12.47 28.05 5.38
C GLU A 102 -13.19 27.83 4.04
N HIS A 103 -13.27 26.57 3.60
CA HIS A 103 -13.80 26.17 2.31
C HIS A 103 -14.32 24.74 2.34
N CYS A 104 -15.27 24.43 1.44
CA CYS A 104 -15.61 23.06 1.05
C CYS A 104 -14.83 22.69 -0.21
N LYS A 105 -14.13 21.57 -0.20
CA LYS A 105 -13.43 21.03 -1.38
C LYS A 105 -14.41 20.31 -2.28
N ILE A 106 -14.29 20.51 -3.60
CA ILE A 106 -15.11 19.82 -4.60
C ILE A 106 -14.26 18.79 -5.32
N ALA A 107 -13.22 19.24 -6.03
CA ALA A 107 -12.39 18.36 -6.85
C ALA A 107 -10.96 18.87 -7.03
N ARG A 108 -10.03 17.92 -7.23
CA ARG A 108 -8.69 18.17 -7.76
C ARG A 108 -8.62 17.60 -9.18
N LEU A 109 -8.41 18.49 -10.14
CA LEU A 109 -8.40 18.18 -11.56
C LEU A 109 -6.98 18.21 -12.13
N ILE A 110 -6.78 17.46 -13.22
CA ILE A 110 -5.65 17.63 -14.14
C ILE A 110 -6.24 17.98 -15.51
N LEU A 111 -6.02 19.22 -15.96
CA LEU A 111 -6.60 19.76 -17.18
C LEU A 111 -5.54 19.97 -18.26
N LYS A 112 -5.73 19.31 -19.41
CA LYS A 112 -5.01 19.60 -20.67
C LYS A 112 -5.63 20.83 -21.34
N SER A 113 -5.22 21.12 -22.58
CA SER A 113 -5.88 22.18 -23.37
C SER A 113 -7.38 21.90 -23.53
N ALA A 114 -8.17 22.95 -23.80
CA ALA A 114 -9.62 22.82 -24.02
C ALA A 114 -9.93 21.80 -25.14
N ALA A 115 -9.28 21.91 -26.29
CA ALA A 115 -9.49 20.99 -27.41
C ALA A 115 -9.21 19.51 -27.06
N ALA A 116 -8.16 19.25 -26.27
CA ALA A 116 -7.87 17.90 -25.81
C ALA A 116 -8.91 17.41 -24.80
N THR A 117 -9.33 18.26 -23.86
CA THR A 117 -10.38 17.96 -22.88
C THR A 117 -11.68 17.56 -23.58
N GLY A 118 -12.07 18.27 -24.65
CA GLY A 118 -13.23 17.90 -25.46
C GLY A 118 -13.06 16.59 -26.23
N THR A 119 -11.87 16.35 -26.78
CA THR A 119 -11.57 15.10 -27.51
C THR A 119 -11.55 13.88 -26.58
N ASP A 120 -11.07 14.05 -25.35
CA ASP A 120 -11.02 12.98 -24.34
C ASP A 120 -12.38 12.74 -23.66
N GLY A 121 -13.34 13.66 -23.83
CA GLY A 121 -14.63 13.61 -23.14
C GLY A 121 -14.59 14.03 -21.67
N GLY A 122 -13.55 14.77 -21.24
CA GLY A 122 -13.40 15.22 -19.86
C GLY A 122 -11.96 15.59 -19.47
N ALA A 123 -11.74 15.77 -18.17
CA ALA A 123 -10.41 16.04 -17.62
C ALA A 123 -9.47 14.83 -17.74
N LEU A 124 -8.16 15.07 -17.80
CA LEU A 124 -7.15 13.99 -17.76
C LEU A 124 -7.17 13.25 -16.42
N GLY A 125 -7.49 13.97 -15.34
CA GLY A 125 -7.77 13.40 -14.03
C GLY A 125 -8.84 14.22 -13.32
N ASN A 126 -9.79 13.55 -12.69
CA ASN A 126 -10.85 14.16 -11.89
C ASN A 126 -10.98 13.39 -10.57
N GLN A 127 -10.39 13.94 -9.51
CA GLN A 127 -10.56 13.42 -8.16
C GLN A 127 -11.61 14.26 -7.45
N ASN A 128 -12.83 13.75 -7.37
CA ASN A 128 -13.85 14.25 -6.45
C ASN A 128 -13.35 14.06 -5.01
N TRP A 129 -13.44 15.11 -4.19
CA TRP A 129 -12.92 15.05 -2.83
C TRP A 129 -13.86 14.23 -1.92
N ASN A 130 -15.18 14.34 -2.11
CA ASN A 130 -16.21 13.46 -1.52
C ASN A 130 -16.03 13.12 -0.03
N ASP A 131 -15.69 14.12 0.80
CA ASP A 131 -15.65 13.99 2.27
C ASP A 131 -17.09 14.03 2.84
N TYR A 132 -18.02 13.23 2.33
CA TYR A 132 -19.44 13.32 2.73
C TYR A 132 -19.69 12.89 4.18
N ALA A 133 -20.88 13.17 4.73
CA ALA A 133 -21.24 12.69 6.06
C ALA A 133 -21.68 11.22 6.03
N SER A 134 -22.56 10.87 5.10
CA SER A 134 -23.02 9.49 4.86
C SER A 134 -23.55 9.31 3.44
N SER A 135 -23.33 8.13 2.87
CA SER A 135 -23.91 7.66 1.60
C SER A 135 -24.56 6.30 1.84
N GLY A 136 -25.75 6.02 1.29
CA GLY A 136 -26.42 4.72 1.44
C GLY A 136 -26.90 4.32 2.86
N GLY A 137 -26.54 5.07 3.90
CA GLY A 137 -26.74 4.73 5.32
C GLY A 137 -25.44 4.44 6.06
N GLU A 138 -24.33 4.31 5.33
CA GLU A 138 -22.97 4.18 5.82
C GLU A 138 -22.33 5.56 6.00
N GLY A 139 -21.60 5.75 7.11
CA GLY A 139 -20.85 6.99 7.36
C GLY A 139 -19.45 6.93 6.75
N HIS A 140 -18.91 8.09 6.37
CA HIS A 140 -17.60 8.20 5.69
C HIS A 140 -16.42 7.50 6.39
N ILE A 141 -16.48 7.33 7.71
CA ILE A 141 -15.47 6.57 8.46
C ILE A 141 -15.37 5.13 7.95
N LEU A 142 -16.49 4.50 7.60
CA LEU A 142 -16.50 3.12 7.09
C LEU A 142 -15.77 3.02 5.75
N ASP A 143 -15.94 4.01 4.87
CA ASP A 143 -15.27 4.05 3.56
C ASP A 143 -13.76 4.27 3.72
N VAL A 144 -13.36 5.17 4.63
CA VAL A 144 -11.95 5.39 4.98
C VAL A 144 -11.33 4.10 5.52
N GLU A 145 -12.00 3.42 6.45
CA GLU A 145 -11.51 2.16 6.98
C GLU A 145 -11.47 1.07 5.89
N GLN A 146 -12.44 1.01 4.97
CA GLN A 146 -12.44 0.07 3.86
C GLN A 146 -11.23 0.31 2.95
N ARG A 147 -10.92 1.57 2.63
CA ARG A 147 -9.74 1.90 1.83
C ARG A 147 -8.45 1.54 2.55
N LEU A 148 -8.36 1.79 3.86
CA LEU A 148 -7.17 1.44 4.64
C LEU A 148 -6.94 -0.07 4.68
N ARG A 149 -8.01 -0.88 4.74
CA ARG A 149 -7.91 -2.35 4.67
C ARG A 149 -7.42 -2.89 3.33
N GLN A 150 -7.37 -2.08 2.27
CA GLN A 150 -6.74 -2.45 0.99
C GLN A 150 -5.21 -2.37 1.03
N GLU A 151 -4.63 -1.83 2.11
CA GLU A 151 -3.19 -1.72 2.31
C GLU A 151 -2.65 -2.97 3.02
N PRO A 152 -1.37 -3.35 2.80
CA PRO A 152 -0.70 -4.38 3.60
C PRO A 152 -0.72 -4.03 5.09
N ALA A 153 -0.65 -5.05 5.94
CA ALA A 153 -0.57 -4.86 7.37
C ALA A 153 0.70 -4.09 7.74
N GLN A 154 0.59 -3.12 8.65
CA GLN A 154 1.70 -2.23 9.03
C GLN A 154 2.46 -2.79 10.21
N TYR A 155 3.74 -3.05 10.04
CA TYR A 155 4.64 -3.45 11.12
C TYR A 155 4.80 -2.31 12.15
N ASP A 156 4.85 -2.65 13.44
CA ASP A 156 5.10 -1.72 14.56
C ASP A 156 6.41 -2.07 15.28
N THR A 157 6.49 -3.26 15.90
CA THR A 157 7.65 -3.69 16.69
C THR A 157 7.87 -5.21 16.65
N GLY A 158 9.05 -5.69 17.05
CA GLY A 158 9.34 -7.12 17.22
C GLY A 158 9.57 -7.87 15.91
N VAL A 159 9.22 -9.16 15.84
CA VAL A 159 9.41 -10.03 14.65
C VAL A 159 10.87 -10.02 14.13
N ALA A 160 11.83 -9.87 15.04
CA ALA A 160 13.24 -9.99 14.70
C ALA A 160 13.56 -11.43 14.28
N LEU A 161 14.12 -11.61 13.10
CA LEU A 161 14.45 -12.91 12.51
C LEU A 161 15.85 -13.35 12.93
N THR A 162 15.96 -14.61 13.35
CA THR A 162 17.21 -15.33 13.57
C THR A 162 17.15 -16.65 12.80
N LEU A 163 18.26 -17.04 12.18
CA LEU A 163 18.40 -18.35 11.56
C LEU A 163 19.11 -19.30 12.51
N LYS A 164 18.68 -20.56 12.63
CA LYS A 164 19.36 -21.60 13.40
C LYS A 164 19.74 -22.80 12.52
N ASN A 165 20.74 -23.56 12.95
CA ASN A 165 21.06 -24.87 12.38
C ASN A 165 20.36 -26.00 13.13
N SER A 166 20.56 -27.25 12.69
CA SER A 166 19.99 -28.45 13.31
C SER A 166 20.42 -28.71 14.77
N ALA A 167 21.48 -28.03 15.24
CA ALA A 167 21.93 -28.08 16.63
C ALA A 167 21.39 -26.90 17.47
N GLY A 168 20.55 -26.03 16.89
CA GLY A 168 19.96 -24.87 17.56
C GLY A 168 20.89 -23.67 17.69
N ALA A 169 22.10 -23.76 17.16
CA ALA A 169 23.03 -22.65 17.15
C ALA A 169 22.64 -21.66 16.04
N ALA A 170 22.77 -20.37 16.35
CA ALA A 170 22.49 -19.32 15.38
C ALA A 170 23.43 -19.46 14.16
N LEU A 171 22.85 -19.35 12.97
CA LEU A 171 23.59 -19.18 11.72
C LEU A 171 24.06 -17.73 11.61
N THR A 172 25.36 -17.55 11.46
CA THR A 172 25.98 -16.26 11.19
C THR A 172 26.50 -16.22 9.77
N THR A 173 26.65 -15.03 9.20
CA THR A 173 27.19 -14.84 7.84
C THR A 173 28.49 -15.62 7.66
N GLY A 174 28.57 -16.38 6.55
CA GLY A 174 29.70 -17.24 6.20
C GLY A 174 29.58 -18.67 6.74
N ASN A 175 28.61 -18.98 7.60
CA ASN A 175 28.44 -20.34 8.13
C ASN A 175 27.61 -21.20 7.17
N SER A 176 28.08 -22.42 6.94
CA SER A 176 27.36 -23.44 6.19
C SER A 176 26.60 -24.40 7.11
N SER A 177 25.43 -24.83 6.67
CA SER A 177 24.59 -25.79 7.40
C SER A 177 23.78 -26.66 6.44
N THR A 178 23.37 -27.83 6.91
CA THR A 178 22.44 -28.72 6.22
C THR A 178 21.00 -28.59 6.72
N ALA A 179 20.75 -27.59 7.58
CA ALA A 179 19.44 -27.21 8.07
C ALA A 179 19.43 -25.69 8.27
N VAL A 180 18.34 -25.04 7.86
CA VAL A 180 18.14 -23.60 7.98
C VAL A 180 16.75 -23.39 8.59
N GLU A 181 16.74 -23.09 9.88
CA GLU A 181 15.51 -22.92 10.66
C GLU A 181 15.20 -21.44 10.83
N ILE A 182 13.97 -21.02 10.48
CA ILE A 182 13.52 -19.64 10.70
C ILE A 182 12.97 -19.53 12.12
N VAL A 183 13.46 -18.52 12.84
CA VAL A 183 12.96 -18.16 14.16
C VAL A 183 12.67 -16.67 14.20
N THR A 184 11.46 -16.29 14.62
CA THR A 184 11.11 -14.89 14.83
C THR A 184 10.63 -14.65 16.25
N THR A 185 10.94 -13.46 16.77
CA THR A 185 10.42 -13.01 18.08
C THR A 185 8.96 -12.57 17.98
N GLU A 186 8.25 -12.52 19.10
CA GLU A 186 6.92 -11.89 19.14
C GLU A 186 7.02 -10.43 18.67
N GLY A 187 5.99 -9.93 18.00
CA GLY A 187 5.90 -8.54 17.58
C GLY A 187 4.50 -7.96 17.58
N LYS A 188 4.37 -6.76 17.02
CA LYS A 188 3.12 -6.01 16.87
C LYS A 188 2.94 -5.56 15.42
N VAL A 189 1.73 -5.73 14.90
CA VAL A 189 1.35 -5.41 13.50
C VAL A 189 -0.08 -4.83 13.47
N TYR A 190 -0.35 -3.87 12.59
CA TYR A 190 -1.68 -3.27 12.38
C TYR A 190 -2.36 -3.82 11.12
N GLN A 191 -3.59 -4.34 11.27
CA GLN A 191 -4.52 -4.57 10.14
C GLN A 191 -5.49 -3.39 9.98
N LEU A 192 -5.92 -2.87 11.13
CA LEU A 192 -6.54 -1.56 11.36
C LEU A 192 -6.23 -1.18 12.82
N HIS A 193 -6.46 -2.15 13.70
CA HIS A 193 -5.99 -2.14 15.08
C HIS A 193 -4.69 -2.90 15.21
N ARG A 194 -4.00 -2.68 16.33
CA ARG A 194 -2.76 -3.37 16.66
C ARG A 194 -3.04 -4.80 17.15
N HIS A 195 -2.34 -5.76 16.58
CA HIS A 195 -2.37 -7.17 16.93
C HIS A 195 -0.99 -7.64 17.41
N THR A 196 -0.97 -8.74 18.17
CA THR A 196 0.25 -9.45 18.54
C THR A 196 0.54 -10.53 17.51
N PHE A 197 1.68 -10.42 16.83
CA PHE A 197 2.22 -11.49 16.01
C PHE A 197 3.01 -12.43 16.92
N PRO A 198 2.67 -13.74 16.98
CA PRO A 198 3.33 -14.68 17.87
C PRO A 198 4.80 -14.85 17.50
N ALA A 199 5.61 -15.30 18.46
CA ALA A 199 6.92 -15.84 18.12
C ALA A 199 6.74 -17.10 17.26
N PHE A 200 7.68 -17.33 16.36
CA PHE A 200 7.72 -18.48 15.46
C PHE A 200 9.07 -19.17 15.60
N ASP A 201 9.13 -20.49 15.69
CA ASP A 201 10.39 -21.21 15.87
C ASP A 201 10.39 -22.60 15.22
N MET A 202 10.84 -22.71 13.96
CA MET A 202 10.96 -24.01 13.28
C MET A 202 11.89 -25.00 14.03
N TYR A 203 12.88 -24.49 14.78
CA TYR A 203 13.86 -25.32 15.47
C TYR A 203 13.31 -25.97 16.75
N THR A 204 12.83 -25.15 17.69
CA THR A 204 12.60 -25.61 19.08
C THR A 204 11.27 -26.34 19.23
N VAL A 205 10.29 -26.04 18.35
CA VAL A 205 8.99 -26.73 18.38
C VAL A 205 8.81 -27.76 17.26
N ALA A 206 9.55 -27.72 16.15
CA ALA A 206 9.41 -28.65 15.00
C ALA A 206 7.96 -28.93 14.54
N THR A 207 6.99 -28.12 15.00
CA THR A 207 5.57 -28.12 14.65
C THR A 207 5.19 -26.81 13.97
N ASP A 208 6.04 -25.78 14.09
CA ASP A 208 5.85 -24.54 13.37
C ASP A 208 6.34 -24.74 11.94
N ASP A 209 5.46 -24.46 11.01
CA ASP A 209 5.67 -24.62 9.58
C ASP A 209 5.64 -23.26 8.88
N ALA A 210 6.42 -23.16 7.79
CA ALA A 210 6.34 -22.03 6.89
C ALA A 210 5.64 -22.46 5.59
N HIS A 211 5.10 -21.52 4.83
CA HIS A 211 4.49 -21.81 3.53
C HIS A 211 5.25 -21.15 2.39
N ILE A 212 5.53 -21.91 1.34
CA ILE A 212 6.20 -21.44 0.14
C ILE A 212 5.14 -20.92 -0.84
N THR A 213 5.02 -19.59 -0.91
CA THR A 213 3.92 -18.90 -1.60
C THR A 213 3.87 -19.21 -3.10
N ASN A 214 5.02 -19.30 -3.75
CA ASN A 214 5.17 -19.50 -5.18
C ASN A 214 5.93 -20.79 -5.51
N GLN A 215 5.72 -21.86 -4.74
CA GLN A 215 6.29 -23.17 -5.05
C GLN A 215 5.81 -23.66 -6.42
N VAL A 216 6.72 -24.26 -7.17
CA VAL A 216 6.45 -24.79 -8.50
C VAL A 216 5.52 -26.00 -8.43
N VAL A 217 4.67 -26.19 -9.43
CA VAL A 217 3.57 -27.18 -9.42
C VAL A 217 4.09 -28.61 -9.26
N ASP A 218 5.19 -28.94 -9.93
CA ASP A 218 5.81 -30.28 -9.82
C ASP A 218 6.49 -30.52 -8.47
N GLN A 219 6.51 -29.53 -7.57
CA GLN A 219 7.05 -29.60 -6.21
C GLN A 219 5.97 -29.30 -5.14
N GLY A 220 4.68 -29.49 -5.47
CA GLY A 220 3.55 -29.32 -4.55
C GLY A 220 2.64 -28.14 -4.91
N GLY A 221 3.18 -27.12 -5.58
CA GLY A 221 2.43 -25.92 -5.98
C GLY A 221 2.28 -24.89 -4.87
N ALA A 222 1.67 -23.74 -5.20
CA ALA A 222 1.61 -22.57 -4.34
C ALA A 222 1.09 -22.87 -2.91
N TYR A 223 1.73 -22.22 -1.93
CA TYR A 223 1.48 -22.36 -0.49
C TYR A 223 1.84 -23.71 0.12
N GLU A 224 2.71 -24.48 -0.54
CA GLU A 224 3.22 -25.73 0.00
C GLU A 224 3.85 -25.51 1.38
N THR A 225 3.54 -26.42 2.30
CA THR A 225 4.02 -26.36 3.67
C THR A 225 5.43 -26.92 3.75
N THR A 226 6.33 -26.22 4.42
CA THR A 226 7.71 -26.66 4.63
C THR A 226 8.08 -26.63 6.11
N VAL A 227 8.70 -27.73 6.56
CA VAL A 227 9.32 -27.86 7.88
C VAL A 227 10.84 -28.00 7.77
N ASP A 228 11.37 -28.08 6.54
CA ASP A 228 12.81 -28.13 6.25
C ASP A 228 13.09 -27.40 4.94
N LEU A 229 13.56 -26.16 5.06
CA LEU A 229 13.85 -25.31 3.90
C LEU A 229 14.89 -25.91 2.97
N VAL A 230 15.89 -26.61 3.53
CA VAL A 230 17.03 -27.11 2.76
C VAL A 230 16.61 -28.31 1.91
N THR A 231 15.69 -29.13 2.41
CA THR A 231 15.13 -30.28 1.69
C THR A 231 14.06 -29.85 0.68
N ASP A 232 13.21 -28.88 1.04
CA ASP A 232 12.01 -28.55 0.25
C ASP A 232 12.25 -27.46 -0.82
N ILE A 233 13.25 -26.60 -0.63
CA ILE A 233 13.59 -25.52 -1.59
C ILE A 233 14.79 -25.94 -2.43
N THR A 234 14.52 -26.65 -3.52
CA THR A 234 15.57 -27.08 -4.46
C THR A 234 15.50 -26.38 -5.81
N HIS A 235 14.45 -25.60 -6.07
CA HIS A 235 14.19 -24.93 -7.35
C HIS A 235 13.92 -23.43 -7.16
N TYR A 236 14.22 -22.63 -8.18
CA TYR A 236 13.73 -21.27 -8.33
C TYR A 236 12.64 -21.21 -9.42
N VAL A 237 11.84 -20.14 -9.40
CA VAL A 237 10.62 -20.01 -10.19
C VAL A 237 10.88 -19.15 -11.43
N ASP A 238 11.19 -19.78 -12.56
CA ASP A 238 11.40 -19.06 -13.83
C ASP A 238 10.11 -18.77 -14.61
N GLY A 239 8.95 -19.08 -14.01
CA GLY A 239 7.63 -19.00 -14.65
C GLY A 239 7.18 -20.30 -15.32
N THR A 240 7.97 -21.38 -15.24
CA THR A 240 7.56 -22.73 -15.66
C THR A 240 6.97 -23.54 -14.51
N ASP A 241 6.14 -24.54 -14.83
CA ASP A 241 5.48 -25.42 -13.84
C ASP A 241 6.46 -26.25 -13.00
N ALA A 242 7.64 -26.55 -13.55
CA ALA A 242 8.69 -27.34 -12.89
C ALA A 242 9.76 -26.48 -12.21
N GLY A 243 9.88 -25.19 -12.60
CA GLY A 243 11.00 -24.35 -12.23
C GLY A 243 12.36 -24.89 -12.70
N VAL A 244 13.42 -24.35 -12.10
CA VAL A 244 14.80 -24.75 -12.41
C VAL A 244 15.56 -25.02 -11.12
N VAL A 245 16.29 -26.14 -11.11
CA VAL A 245 17.13 -26.55 -9.97
C VAL A 245 18.15 -25.47 -9.65
N ILE A 246 18.28 -25.13 -8.37
CA ILE A 246 19.33 -24.24 -7.88
C ILE A 246 20.67 -24.94 -8.04
N GLY A 247 21.61 -24.30 -8.73
CA GLY A 247 22.89 -24.90 -9.07
C GLY A 247 23.88 -24.93 -7.90
N ASN A 248 24.79 -25.90 -7.91
CA ASN A 248 25.92 -25.90 -6.99
C ASN A 248 26.77 -24.63 -7.17
N ASN A 249 27.24 -24.08 -6.05
CA ASN A 249 27.94 -22.80 -5.95
C ASN A 249 27.18 -21.60 -6.55
N LYS A 250 25.84 -21.66 -6.54
CA LYS A 250 24.98 -20.52 -6.91
C LYS A 250 24.40 -19.86 -5.67
N TYR A 251 24.08 -18.58 -5.83
CA TYR A 251 23.48 -17.75 -4.80
C TYR A 251 22.03 -17.45 -5.17
N PHE A 252 21.18 -17.34 -4.16
CA PHE A 252 19.75 -17.11 -4.35
C PHE A 252 19.19 -16.35 -3.15
N ASN A 253 18.09 -15.64 -3.39
CA ASN A 253 17.44 -14.81 -2.40
C ASN A 253 16.06 -15.38 -2.05
N LEU A 254 15.75 -15.47 -0.76
CA LEU A 254 14.41 -15.80 -0.27
C LEU A 254 13.82 -14.55 0.39
N VAL A 255 12.54 -14.27 0.13
CA VAL A 255 11.83 -13.19 0.84
C VAL A 255 10.87 -13.81 1.84
N ILE A 256 11.03 -13.43 3.11
CA ILE A 256 10.23 -13.87 4.25
C ILE A 256 9.23 -12.78 4.61
N TRP A 257 7.98 -13.18 4.78
CA TRP A 257 6.90 -12.30 5.18
C TRP A 257 5.93 -13.03 6.11
N GLY A 258 5.13 -12.29 6.86
CA GLY A 258 4.21 -12.85 7.85
C GLY A 258 2.75 -12.58 7.48
N ILE A 259 1.87 -13.49 7.90
CA ILE A 259 0.42 -13.28 7.92
C ILE A 259 -0.01 -13.18 9.37
N GLN A 260 -0.45 -11.99 9.76
CA GLN A 260 -1.13 -11.83 11.03
C GLN A 260 -2.59 -12.23 10.85
N ASN A 261 -3.03 -13.28 11.53
CA ASN A 261 -4.45 -13.61 11.62
C ASN A 261 -5.09 -12.97 12.85
N ARG A 262 -6.42 -13.08 12.97
CA ARG A 262 -7.15 -12.59 14.15
C ARG A 262 -6.53 -13.17 15.43
N MET A 263 -6.49 -12.37 16.50
CA MET A 263 -6.00 -12.85 17.80
C MET A 263 -6.73 -14.15 18.21
N GLY A 264 -5.95 -15.18 18.51
CA GLY A 264 -6.44 -16.52 18.85
C GLY A 264 -6.42 -17.52 17.68
N GLU A 265 -6.23 -17.05 16.44
CA GLU A 265 -5.98 -17.90 15.28
C GLU A 265 -4.47 -18.01 14.99
N PRO A 266 -3.99 -19.13 14.43
CA PRO A 266 -2.60 -19.29 14.02
C PRO A 266 -2.18 -18.20 13.02
N SER A 267 -1.01 -17.60 13.23
CA SER A 267 -0.37 -16.70 12.27
C SER A 267 0.76 -17.45 11.58
N HIS A 268 1.09 -17.06 10.35
CA HIS A 268 1.95 -17.88 9.49
C HIS A 268 3.17 -17.11 9.00
N ILE A 269 4.27 -17.84 8.80
CA ILE A 269 5.43 -17.36 8.04
C ILE A 269 5.32 -17.85 6.61
N MET A 270 5.54 -16.95 5.68
CA MET A 270 5.45 -17.18 4.25
C MET A 270 6.79 -16.89 3.60
N ILE A 271 7.11 -17.65 2.55
CA ILE A 271 8.38 -17.59 1.83
C ILE A 271 8.08 -17.41 0.36
N ASN A 272 8.70 -16.41 -0.26
CA ASN A 272 8.74 -16.30 -1.70
C ASN A 272 10.09 -16.82 -2.22
N LEU A 273 10.03 -17.78 -3.13
CA LEU A 273 11.16 -18.25 -3.93
C LEU A 273 11.55 -17.20 -4.97
N PRO A 274 12.84 -17.13 -5.33
CA PRO A 274 13.32 -16.18 -6.33
C PRO A 274 12.92 -16.62 -7.73
N THR A 275 13.04 -15.70 -8.69
CA THR A 275 12.85 -16.00 -10.12
C THR A 275 14.13 -16.39 -10.84
N GLY A 276 15.25 -16.41 -10.13
CA GLY A 276 16.56 -16.70 -10.69
C GLY A 276 17.61 -16.97 -9.62
N GLN A 277 18.86 -17.05 -10.07
CA GLN A 277 20.03 -17.31 -9.23
C GLN A 277 21.24 -16.55 -9.75
N TYR A 278 22.27 -16.42 -8.92
CA TYR A 278 23.48 -15.67 -9.20
C TYR A 278 24.74 -16.53 -9.13
N THR A 279 25.79 -16.06 -9.81
CA THR A 279 27.11 -16.71 -9.80
C THR A 279 28.06 -16.08 -8.78
N THR A 280 27.80 -14.83 -8.36
CA THR A 280 28.64 -14.12 -7.40
C THR A 280 27.82 -13.65 -6.20
N GLU A 281 28.47 -13.54 -5.06
CA GLU A 281 27.88 -13.07 -3.80
C GLU A 281 27.43 -11.60 -3.90
N ALA A 282 28.25 -10.76 -4.54
CA ALA A 282 27.99 -9.33 -4.68
C ALA A 282 26.72 -9.06 -5.50
N ASP A 283 26.53 -9.80 -6.59
CA ASP A 283 25.35 -9.69 -7.45
C ASP A 283 24.08 -10.14 -6.72
N ALA A 284 24.19 -11.19 -5.90
CA ALA A 284 23.07 -11.71 -5.13
C ALA A 284 22.64 -10.76 -4.01
N THR A 285 23.61 -10.23 -3.26
CA THR A 285 23.36 -9.27 -2.17
C THR A 285 22.74 -7.97 -2.71
N SER A 286 23.20 -7.52 -3.88
CA SER A 286 22.65 -6.34 -4.55
C SER A 286 21.37 -6.63 -5.34
N ASP A 287 21.02 -7.92 -5.51
CA ASP A 287 19.94 -8.42 -6.38
C ASP A 287 19.92 -7.70 -7.73
N ILE A 288 21.08 -7.64 -8.39
CA ILE A 288 21.29 -6.77 -9.56
C ILE A 288 20.34 -7.08 -10.73
N ASN A 289 19.86 -8.32 -10.80
CA ASN A 289 18.90 -8.79 -11.81
C ASN A 289 17.44 -8.76 -11.34
N GLY A 290 17.14 -8.28 -10.13
CA GLY A 290 15.78 -8.21 -9.59
C GLY A 290 15.11 -9.58 -9.45
N THR A 291 15.82 -10.58 -8.92
CA THR A 291 15.27 -11.96 -8.80
C THR A 291 14.44 -12.15 -7.54
N SER A 292 14.55 -11.25 -6.57
CA SER A 292 13.83 -11.32 -5.30
C SER A 292 12.36 -10.93 -5.50
N VAL A 293 11.44 -11.72 -4.95
CA VAL A 293 10.00 -11.50 -5.07
C VAL A 293 9.45 -10.91 -3.78
N PHE A 294 9.16 -9.61 -3.78
CA PHE A 294 8.65 -8.88 -2.61
C PHE A 294 7.12 -8.78 -2.53
N SER A 295 6.42 -9.24 -3.57
CA SER A 295 4.97 -9.12 -3.65
C SER A 295 4.26 -10.02 -2.66
N ILE A 296 3.24 -9.47 -1.99
CA ILE A 296 2.25 -10.21 -1.21
C ILE A 296 1.01 -10.41 -2.11
N PRO A 297 0.45 -11.63 -2.20
CA PRO A 297 -0.77 -11.91 -2.96
C PRO A 297 -1.91 -10.95 -2.60
N GLY A 298 -2.70 -10.53 -3.59
CA GLY A 298 -3.77 -9.54 -3.43
C GLY A 298 -4.80 -9.90 -2.35
N ASP A 299 -5.13 -11.19 -2.24
CA ASP A 299 -6.10 -11.72 -1.28
C ASP A 299 -5.60 -11.68 0.18
N LEU A 300 -4.30 -11.44 0.38
CA LEU A 300 -3.65 -11.37 1.69
C LEU A 300 -3.26 -9.94 2.05
N LYS A 301 -3.69 -8.95 1.26
CA LYS A 301 -3.66 -7.53 1.67
C LYS A 301 -4.53 -7.34 2.92
N GLY A 302 -4.11 -6.44 3.80
CA GLY A 302 -4.71 -6.25 5.13
C GLY A 302 -4.21 -7.21 6.21
N THR A 303 -3.60 -8.35 5.87
CA THR A 303 -3.06 -9.32 6.85
C THR A 303 -1.56 -9.58 6.71
N GLY A 304 -1.02 -9.47 5.50
CA GLY A 304 0.38 -9.70 5.20
C GLY A 304 1.30 -8.51 5.46
N PHE A 305 2.51 -8.76 5.94
CA PHE A 305 3.58 -7.76 6.14
C PHE A 305 4.97 -8.37 5.87
N LEU A 306 5.92 -7.56 5.39
CA LEU A 306 7.28 -8.03 5.10
C LEU A 306 8.12 -8.18 6.37
N ILE A 307 9.06 -9.15 6.35
CA ILE A 307 9.99 -9.40 7.45
C ILE A 307 11.44 -9.21 6.99
N ALA A 308 11.91 -10.00 6.02
CA ALA A 308 13.31 -9.95 5.60
C ALA A 308 13.53 -10.52 4.20
N ARG A 309 14.63 -10.12 3.57
CA ARG A 309 15.24 -10.86 2.46
C ARG A 309 16.50 -11.55 2.94
N LEU A 310 16.62 -12.83 2.66
CA LEU A 310 17.75 -13.68 3.03
C LEU A 310 18.52 -14.10 1.78
N THR A 311 19.83 -13.91 1.79
CA THR A 311 20.73 -14.38 0.72
C THR A 311 21.48 -15.62 1.18
N PHE A 312 21.43 -16.67 0.36
CA PHE A 312 22.13 -17.92 0.58
C PHE A 312 23.03 -18.29 -0.60
N ARG A 313 24.00 -19.15 -0.34
CA ARG A 313 24.75 -19.89 -1.37
C ARG A 313 24.49 -21.38 -1.19
N LEU A 314 24.06 -22.06 -2.26
CA LEU A 314 24.07 -23.52 -2.31
C LEU A 314 25.50 -23.99 -2.60
N ILE A 315 26.14 -24.72 -1.69
CA ILE A 315 27.52 -25.21 -1.90
C ILE A 315 27.50 -26.47 -2.77
N ALA A 316 26.91 -27.53 -2.24
CA ALA A 316 26.71 -28.82 -2.90
C ALA A 316 25.69 -29.65 -2.11
N GLY A 317 24.86 -30.43 -2.80
CA GLY A 317 23.80 -31.22 -2.16
C GLY A 317 22.91 -30.32 -1.31
N SER A 318 22.58 -30.76 -0.09
CA SER A 318 21.75 -30.03 0.87
C SER A 318 22.56 -29.14 1.81
N GLN A 319 23.63 -28.48 1.35
CA GLN A 319 24.44 -27.59 2.21
C GLN A 319 24.37 -26.13 1.74
N TRP A 320 23.82 -25.27 2.58
CA TRP A 320 23.64 -23.85 2.32
C TRP A 320 24.55 -23.01 3.21
N THR A 321 25.16 -21.97 2.65
CA THR A 321 25.87 -20.93 3.40
C THR A 321 24.99 -19.70 3.51
N TYR A 322 24.80 -19.20 4.73
CA TYR A 322 24.11 -17.92 4.97
C TYR A 322 25.04 -16.75 4.63
N ILE A 323 24.58 -15.83 3.79
CA ILE A 323 25.37 -14.70 3.29
C ILE A 323 24.92 -13.40 3.93
N ALA A 324 23.66 -13.02 3.74
CA ALA A 324 23.18 -11.70 4.16
C ALA A 324 21.70 -11.73 4.54
N LEU A 325 21.32 -10.79 5.40
CA LEU A 325 19.94 -10.45 5.72
C LEU A 325 19.74 -8.96 5.48
N GLU A 326 18.66 -8.65 4.77
CA GLU A 326 18.11 -7.31 4.67
C GLU A 326 16.78 -7.26 5.41
N ASP A 327 16.63 -6.26 6.28
CA ASP A 327 15.41 -6.03 7.05
C ASP A 327 14.37 -5.31 6.19
N LEU A 328 13.19 -5.89 6.07
CA LEU A 328 12.09 -5.35 5.28
C LEU A 328 10.91 -4.89 6.16
N ARG A 329 11.04 -4.98 7.49
CA ARG A 329 9.96 -4.59 8.41
C ARG A 329 9.65 -3.10 8.27
N GLY A 330 8.36 -2.79 8.20
CA GLY A 330 7.87 -1.42 8.01
C GLY A 330 7.95 -0.91 6.56
N GLN A 331 8.50 -1.72 5.64
CA GLN A 331 8.48 -1.40 4.22
C GLN A 331 7.21 -1.93 3.56
N HIS A 332 6.67 -1.18 2.59
CA HIS A 332 5.58 -1.66 1.76
C HIS A 332 6.13 -2.57 0.65
N PRO A 333 5.49 -3.72 0.37
CA PRO A 333 5.75 -4.54 -0.81
C PRO A 333 5.89 -3.68 -2.07
N GLY A 334 7.11 -3.57 -2.60
CA GLY A 334 7.38 -2.83 -3.82
C GLY A 334 6.69 -3.48 -5.01
N LEU A 335 6.07 -2.67 -5.88
CA LEU A 335 5.51 -3.12 -7.17
C LEU A 335 6.58 -3.36 -8.24
N SER A 336 7.87 -3.41 -7.90
CA SER A 336 8.94 -3.61 -8.87
C SER A 336 10.19 -4.20 -8.23
N ALA A 337 10.69 -5.30 -8.81
CA ALA A 337 11.99 -5.86 -8.48
C ALA A 337 13.08 -5.08 -9.25
N GLY A 338 14.13 -4.66 -8.53
CA GLY A 338 15.31 -4.03 -9.11
C GLY A 338 15.33 -2.51 -9.01
N VAL A 339 15.99 -2.03 -7.95
CA VAL A 339 17.08 -1.03 -7.88
C VAL A 339 17.03 -0.54 -6.43
N GLY A 340 18.12 -0.72 -5.69
CA GLY A 340 18.23 -0.31 -4.30
C GLY A 340 17.76 1.13 -4.09
N VAL A 341 16.67 1.28 -3.35
CA VAL A 341 16.30 2.54 -2.73
C VAL A 341 16.52 2.35 -1.25
N THR A 342 17.63 2.89 -0.74
CA THR A 342 17.76 3.22 0.66
C THR A 342 16.69 4.26 1.01
N THR A 343 15.54 3.83 1.50
CA THR A 343 14.61 4.70 2.23
C THR A 343 15.06 4.79 3.69
N THR A 344 16.18 5.48 3.94
CA THR A 344 16.30 6.21 5.22
C THR A 344 15.45 7.45 5.10
N ASP A 345 14.14 7.30 5.27
CA ASP A 345 13.32 8.42 5.70
C ASP A 345 13.67 8.62 7.17
N HIS A 346 14.62 9.54 7.43
CA HIS A 346 14.96 10.19 8.71
C HIS A 346 16.29 10.97 8.56
N ALA A 347 16.39 11.91 7.61
CA ALA A 347 17.42 12.96 7.63
C ALA A 347 17.18 14.06 6.60
N LEU A 348 16.05 14.78 6.66
CA LEU A 348 15.94 16.08 5.99
C LEU A 348 15.06 17.09 6.73
N LEU A 349 15.30 17.26 8.04
CA LEU A 349 14.85 18.44 8.81
C LEU A 349 15.94 18.97 9.75
N ALA A 350 17.21 18.78 9.40
CA ALA A 350 18.33 19.41 10.10
C ALA A 350 19.22 20.15 9.11
N ASN A 351 18.66 21.21 8.51
CA ASN A 351 19.32 22.43 8.00
C ASN A 351 18.58 23.03 6.79
N LEU A 352 17.41 23.62 7.04
CA LEU A 352 16.89 24.78 6.31
C LEU A 352 15.85 25.48 7.18
#